data_AF-A0A7S0NZ66-F1
#
_entry.id   AF-A0A7S0NZ66-F1
#
_cell.length_a   1.000
_cell.length_b   1.000
_cell.length_c   1.000
_cell.angle_alpha   90.00
_cell.angle_beta   90.00
_cell.angle_gamma   90.00
#
_symmetry.space_group_name_H-M   'P 1'
#
loop_
_entity.id
_entity.type
_entity.pdbx_description
1 polymer ?
#
loop_
_entity_poly.entity_id
_entity_poly.type
_entity_poly.pdbx_seq_one_letter_code
_entity_poly.pdbx_strand_id
1 'polypeptide(L)'
;EECLLCAAAYSAAVKAYTSMVPDGAGGATMQLHTYLDSQELRHWLQLFWEQLPAMRERRAAASERILPAIVFSLASSGLVLLDRTHVATPFDDMVLAVQSRAGHARLDEQCAGESMLLDATDATRPVLAGILQVGFGLAPSNIAWSEEHRGSEEDLLWSTGMTPFGPYSKHVSLSFALRDAVRRAALHAR
;
A
#
# COMPACT_ATOMS: atom_id res chain seq x y z
N GLU A 1 -0.68 -14.90 -17.78
CA GLU A 1 -2.07 -15.37 -17.92
C GLU A 1 -3.00 -14.32 -17.35
N GLU A 2 -4.13 -14.06 -18.00
CA GLU A 2 -5.13 -13.12 -17.47
C GLU A 2 -5.95 -13.83 -16.38
N CYS A 3 -5.86 -13.35 -15.14
CA CYS A 3 -6.60 -13.89 -14.01
C CYS A 3 -8.03 -13.31 -13.99
N LEU A 4 -9.01 -14.04 -14.54
CA LEU A 4 -10.41 -13.61 -14.57
C LEU A 4 -10.99 -13.34 -13.17
N LEU A 5 -10.63 -14.15 -12.18
CA LEU A 5 -11.06 -13.97 -10.79
C LEU A 5 -10.44 -12.72 -10.16
N CYS A 6 -9.21 -12.38 -10.52
CA CYS A 6 -8.56 -11.16 -10.08
C CYS A 6 -9.22 -9.93 -10.72
N ALA A 7 -9.59 -10.01 -12.01
CA ALA A 7 -10.34 -8.96 -12.68
C ALA A 7 -11.74 -8.78 -12.07
N ALA A 8 -12.41 -9.87 -11.70
CA ALA A 8 -13.70 -9.84 -11.00
C ALA A 8 -13.58 -9.16 -9.63
N ALA A 9 -12.59 -9.56 -8.81
CA ALA A 9 -12.30 -8.96 -7.51
C ALA A 9 -11.99 -7.47 -7.63
N TYR A 10 -11.15 -7.08 -8.60
CA TYR A 10 -10.87 -5.68 -8.92
C TYR A 10 -12.16 -4.93 -9.25
N SER A 11 -12.97 -5.45 -10.18
CA SER A 11 -14.19 -4.76 -10.63
C SER A 11 -15.22 -4.53 -9.51
N ALA A 12 -15.31 -5.44 -8.54
CA ALA A 12 -16.22 -5.30 -7.41
C ALA A 12 -15.71 -4.25 -6.41
N ALA A 13 -14.40 -4.21 -6.20
CA ALA A 13 -13.74 -3.31 -5.26
C ALA A 13 -13.51 -1.89 -5.78
N VAL A 14 -13.65 -1.63 -7.09
CA VAL A 14 -13.53 -0.26 -7.63
C VAL A 14 -14.70 0.59 -7.14
N LYS A 15 -14.36 1.69 -6.47
CA LYS A 15 -15.31 2.70 -5.99
C LYS A 15 -14.96 4.07 -6.58
N ALA A 16 -15.90 5.00 -6.47
CA ALA A 16 -15.70 6.38 -6.90
C ALA A 16 -15.99 7.36 -5.76
N TYR A 17 -15.32 8.49 -5.78
CA TYR A 17 -15.58 9.62 -4.89
C TYR A 17 -15.42 10.93 -5.66
N THR A 18 -16.08 11.98 -5.19
CA THR A 18 -15.96 13.32 -5.77
C THR A 18 -15.09 14.20 -4.88
N SER A 19 -14.28 15.05 -5.50
CA SER A 19 -13.50 16.08 -4.80
C SER A 19 -13.61 17.41 -5.53
N MET A 20 -13.41 18.51 -4.81
CA MET A 20 -13.34 19.85 -5.41
C MET A 20 -11.87 20.18 -5.68
N VAL A 21 -11.53 20.36 -6.95
CA VAL A 21 -10.17 20.72 -7.37
C VAL A 21 -10.14 22.18 -7.81
N PRO A 22 -9.19 22.99 -7.31
CA PRO A 22 -9.05 24.38 -7.75
C PRO A 22 -8.86 24.45 -9.26
N ASP A 23 -9.75 25.18 -9.91
CA ASP A 23 -9.57 25.67 -11.26
C ASP A 23 -8.64 26.88 -11.15
N GLY A 24 -7.51 26.85 -11.85
CA GLY A 24 -6.47 27.90 -11.82
C GLY A 24 -6.96 29.34 -12.11
N ALA A 25 -8.23 29.54 -12.46
CA ALA A 25 -8.90 30.83 -12.58
C ALA A 25 -9.63 31.31 -11.30
N GLY A 26 -9.39 30.69 -10.14
CA GLY A 26 -10.00 31.09 -8.86
C GLY A 26 -11.38 30.48 -8.59
N GLY A 27 -11.80 29.54 -9.44
CA GLY A 27 -12.96 28.68 -9.23
C GLY A 27 -12.59 27.33 -8.62
N ALA A 28 -13.58 26.50 -8.36
CA ALA A 28 -13.37 25.10 -7.99
C ALA A 28 -14.26 24.21 -8.85
N THR A 29 -13.70 23.14 -9.40
CA THR A 29 -14.41 22.18 -10.26
C THR A 29 -14.57 20.86 -9.51
N MET A 30 -15.78 20.29 -9.56
CA MET A 30 -16.01 18.95 -9.01
C MET A 30 -15.40 17.93 -9.97
N GLN A 31 -14.46 17.13 -9.48
CA GLN A 31 -13.86 16.02 -10.22
C GLN A 31 -14.30 14.68 -9.63
N LEU A 32 -14.53 13.71 -10.51
CA LEU A 32 -14.81 12.33 -10.15
C LEU A 32 -13.50 11.55 -10.16
N HIS A 33 -13.17 10.93 -9.03
CA HIS A 33 -12.00 10.08 -8.86
C HIS A 33 -12.44 8.65 -8.59
N THR A 34 -11.60 7.70 -8.99
CA THR A 34 -11.80 6.27 -8.71
C THR A 34 -10.70 5.77 -7.78
N TYR A 35 -11.05 4.88 -6.88
CA TYR A 35 -10.12 4.23 -5.96
C TYR A 35 -10.50 2.76 -5.81
N LEU A 36 -9.58 1.99 -5.26
CA LEU A 36 -9.78 0.57 -5.01
C LEU A 36 -9.99 0.38 -3.50
N ASP A 37 -11.14 -0.13 -3.10
CA ASP A 37 -11.43 -0.44 -1.70
C ASP A 37 -10.63 -1.68 -1.29
N SER A 38 -9.67 -1.51 -0.39
CA SER A 38 -8.74 -2.59 -0.05
C SER A 38 -9.40 -3.73 0.73
N GLN A 39 -10.43 -3.43 1.55
CA GLN A 39 -11.15 -4.43 2.33
C GLN A 39 -12.04 -5.29 1.44
N GLU A 40 -12.77 -4.67 0.52
CA GLU A 40 -13.59 -5.39 -0.44
C GLU A 40 -12.73 -6.21 -1.40
N LEU A 41 -11.60 -5.65 -1.86
CA LEU A 41 -10.66 -6.39 -2.70
C LEU A 41 -10.13 -7.63 -1.98
N ARG A 42 -9.70 -7.48 -0.72
CA ARG A 42 -9.25 -8.59 0.13
C ARG A 42 -10.35 -9.64 0.27
N HIS A 43 -11.58 -9.22 0.58
CA HIS A 43 -12.71 -10.13 0.74
C HIS A 43 -12.92 -11.01 -0.50
N TRP A 44 -12.97 -10.41 -1.70
CA TRP A 44 -13.14 -11.16 -2.94
C TRP A 44 -11.95 -12.08 -3.25
N LEU A 45 -10.71 -11.64 -2.99
CA LEU A 45 -9.53 -12.47 -3.19
C LEU A 45 -9.50 -13.68 -2.25
N GLN A 46 -9.93 -13.51 -1.00
CA GLN A 46 -10.06 -14.61 -0.03
C GLN A 46 -11.14 -15.62 -0.49
N LEU A 47 -12.25 -15.16 -1.04
CA LEU A 47 -13.29 -16.04 -1.60
C LEU A 47 -12.77 -16.88 -2.78
N PHE A 48 -11.90 -16.30 -3.60
CA PHE A 48 -11.35 -16.97 -4.79
C PHE A 48 -10.01 -17.68 -4.53
N TRP A 49 -9.51 -17.67 -3.30
CA TRP A 49 -8.13 -18.00 -2.95
C TRP A 49 -7.62 -19.32 -3.53
N GLU A 50 -8.38 -20.41 -3.31
CA GLU A 50 -8.01 -21.75 -3.77
C GLU A 50 -8.05 -21.91 -5.30
N GLN A 51 -8.71 -21.00 -6.01
CA GLN A 51 -8.89 -21.04 -7.45
C GLN A 51 -7.84 -20.21 -8.20
N LEU A 52 -7.11 -19.36 -7.47
CA LEU A 52 -6.06 -18.53 -8.06
C LEU A 52 -4.90 -19.40 -8.58
N PRO A 53 -4.46 -19.22 -9.84
CA PRO A 53 -3.39 -20.03 -10.43
C PRO A 53 -2.12 -20.09 -9.56
N ALA A 54 -1.70 -18.94 -9.03
CA ALA A 54 -0.52 -18.82 -8.17
C ALA A 54 -0.59 -19.62 -6.87
N MET A 55 -1.80 -19.93 -6.38
CA MET A 55 -2.01 -20.70 -5.16
C MET A 55 -2.12 -22.20 -5.43
N ARG A 56 -2.71 -22.58 -6.57
CA ARG A 56 -2.84 -23.98 -7.00
C ARG A 56 -1.48 -24.65 -7.18
N GLU A 57 -0.52 -23.95 -7.78
CA GLU A 57 0.83 -24.49 -8.02
C GLU A 57 1.65 -24.68 -6.73
N ARG A 58 1.38 -23.90 -5.68
CA ARG A 58 2.23 -23.82 -4.48
C ARG A 58 1.77 -24.73 -3.33
N ARG A 59 0.50 -25.15 -3.32
CA ARG A 59 -0.01 -26.15 -2.37
C ARG A 59 0.75 -27.49 -2.46
N ALA A 60 1.33 -27.81 -3.63
CA ALA A 60 2.09 -29.04 -3.85
C ALA A 60 3.44 -29.11 -3.09
N ALA A 61 3.92 -28.01 -2.50
CA ALA A 61 5.27 -27.89 -1.93
C ALA A 61 5.31 -27.62 -0.40
N ALA A 62 4.18 -27.75 0.32
CA ALA A 62 3.98 -27.06 1.60
C ALA A 62 4.73 -27.63 2.82
N SER A 63 5.81 -26.97 3.23
CA SER A 63 6.32 -26.92 4.61
C SER A 63 6.58 -25.48 5.13
N GLU A 64 6.35 -24.45 4.32
CA GLU A 64 6.70 -23.05 4.63
C GLU A 64 5.45 -22.15 4.73
N ARG A 65 5.49 -21.15 5.62
CA ARG A 65 4.48 -20.08 5.69
C ARG A 65 4.71 -19.09 4.54
N ILE A 66 3.69 -18.84 3.74
CA ILE A 66 3.76 -17.96 2.57
C ILE A 66 2.91 -16.72 2.85
N LEU A 67 3.53 -15.54 2.78
CA LEU A 67 2.82 -14.25 2.75
C LEU A 67 2.65 -13.81 1.28
N PRO A 68 1.43 -13.83 0.72
CA PRO A 68 1.18 -13.35 -0.63
C PRO A 68 1.26 -11.82 -0.71
N ALA A 69 2.00 -11.33 -1.71
CA ALA A 69 1.98 -9.92 -2.12
C ALA A 69 1.37 -9.83 -3.53
N ILE A 70 0.18 -9.25 -3.63
CA ILE A 70 -0.59 -9.16 -4.88
C ILE A 70 -0.53 -7.73 -5.39
N VAL A 71 -0.01 -7.56 -6.60
CA VAL A 71 0.15 -6.25 -7.24
C VAL A 71 -0.77 -6.15 -8.46
N PHE A 72 -1.72 -5.22 -8.40
CA PHE A 72 -2.59 -4.87 -9.53
C PHE A 72 -1.91 -3.82 -10.40
N SER A 73 -1.17 -4.27 -11.41
CA SER A 73 -0.57 -3.38 -12.42
C SER A 73 -1.61 -2.99 -13.47
N LEU A 74 -2.18 -1.81 -13.32
CA LEU A 74 -3.24 -1.29 -14.17
C LEU A 74 -2.68 -0.70 -15.47
N ALA A 75 -3.31 -1.03 -16.59
CA ALA A 75 -2.97 -0.44 -17.89
C ALA A 75 -3.59 0.96 -18.11
N SER A 76 -4.52 1.37 -17.26
CA SER A 76 -5.22 2.65 -17.35
C SER A 76 -4.29 3.82 -17.01
N SER A 77 -4.55 4.96 -17.66
CA SER A 77 -3.85 6.23 -17.40
C SER A 77 -4.41 7.00 -16.20
N GLY A 78 -5.54 6.55 -15.64
CA GLY A 78 -6.13 7.13 -14.44
C GLY A 78 -5.32 6.77 -13.18
N LEU A 79 -5.18 7.73 -12.27
CA LEU A 79 -4.63 7.49 -10.94
C LEU A 79 -5.63 6.66 -10.14
N VAL A 80 -5.18 5.51 -9.66
CA VAL A 80 -5.96 4.64 -8.76
C VAL A 80 -5.07 4.33 -7.56
N LEU A 81 -5.60 4.58 -6.37
CA LEU A 81 -4.98 4.29 -5.08
C LEU A 81 -5.89 3.35 -4.29
N LEU A 82 -5.30 2.59 -3.38
CA LEU A 82 -6.01 1.84 -2.35
C LEU A 82 -6.53 2.82 -1.30
N ASP A 83 -7.82 2.72 -0.98
CA ASP A 83 -8.48 3.55 0.03
C ASP A 83 -8.24 5.06 -0.15
N ARG A 84 -8.04 5.48 -1.41
CA ARG A 84 -7.77 6.86 -1.86
C ARG A 84 -6.37 7.40 -1.57
N THR A 85 -5.62 6.83 -0.64
CA THR A 85 -4.35 7.42 -0.17
C THR A 85 -3.14 6.50 -0.28
N HIS A 86 -3.34 5.19 -0.45
CA HIS A 86 -2.25 4.21 -0.36
C HIS A 86 -1.92 3.57 -1.72
N VAL A 87 -0.64 3.27 -1.96
CA VAL A 87 -0.20 2.43 -3.08
C VAL A 87 -0.20 0.95 -2.69
N ALA A 88 0.10 0.65 -1.42
CA ALA A 88 -0.02 -0.69 -0.86
C ALA A 88 -0.64 -0.65 0.54
N THR A 89 -1.46 -1.64 0.85
CA THR A 89 -2.09 -1.85 2.15
C THR A 89 -1.73 -3.24 2.67
N PRO A 90 -1.03 -3.35 3.80
CA PRO A 90 -0.79 -4.63 4.46
C PRO A 90 -2.01 -5.12 5.24
N PHE A 91 -2.27 -6.42 5.15
CA PHE A 91 -3.21 -7.17 5.97
C PHE A 91 -2.47 -8.30 6.68
N ASP A 92 -3.10 -8.89 7.71
CA ASP A 92 -2.54 -10.00 8.47
C ASP A 92 -2.26 -11.26 7.64
N ASP A 93 -2.94 -11.43 6.50
CA ASP A 93 -2.81 -12.59 5.61
C ASP A 93 -2.25 -12.28 4.22
N MET A 94 -2.13 -11.01 3.84
CA MET A 94 -1.64 -10.61 2.50
C MET A 94 -1.18 -9.16 2.44
N VAL A 95 -0.42 -8.81 1.40
CA VAL A 95 -0.13 -7.42 1.04
C VAL A 95 -0.79 -7.13 -0.30
N LEU A 96 -1.67 -6.13 -0.34
CA LEU A 96 -2.31 -5.66 -1.57
C LEU A 96 -1.63 -4.39 -2.05
N ALA A 97 -1.37 -4.28 -3.35
CA ALA A 97 -0.83 -3.08 -3.95
C ALA A 97 -1.45 -2.80 -5.32
N VAL A 98 -1.41 -1.54 -5.73
CA VAL A 98 -1.85 -1.07 -7.04
C VAL A 98 -0.71 -0.28 -7.69
N GLN A 99 -0.47 -0.53 -8.98
CA GLN A 99 0.41 0.30 -9.80
C GLN A 99 -0.43 0.91 -10.91
N SER A 100 -0.50 2.23 -10.94
CA SER A 100 -1.17 2.96 -12.01
C SER A 100 -0.14 3.53 -12.99
N ARG A 101 -0.51 3.74 -14.25
CA ARG A 101 0.38 4.46 -15.19
C ARG A 101 0.33 5.97 -15.00
N ALA A 102 -0.55 6.48 -14.13
CA ALA A 102 -0.54 7.87 -13.73
C ALA A 102 0.72 8.14 -12.91
N GLY A 103 1.41 9.25 -13.19
CA GLY A 103 2.71 9.55 -12.58
C GLY A 103 2.63 9.71 -11.06
N HIS A 104 2.04 10.82 -10.59
CA HIS A 104 2.07 11.15 -9.17
C HIS A 104 0.68 11.57 -8.67
N ALA A 105 0.32 11.08 -7.49
CA ALA A 105 -0.79 11.59 -6.71
C ALA A 105 -0.32 12.79 -5.87
N ARG A 106 -1.16 13.83 -5.79
CA ARG A 106 -0.92 14.93 -4.85
C ARG A 106 -1.45 14.51 -3.48
N LEU A 107 -0.59 14.63 -2.48
CA LEU A 107 -0.98 14.43 -1.08
C LEU A 107 -1.42 15.76 -0.46
N ASP A 108 -2.19 15.67 0.62
CA ASP A 108 -2.73 16.85 1.30
C ASP A 108 -1.65 17.64 2.06
N GLU A 109 -0.56 16.97 2.44
CA GLU A 109 0.51 17.59 3.18
C GLU A 109 1.49 18.34 2.27
N GLN A 110 2.15 19.32 2.87
CA GLN A 110 3.05 20.23 2.17
C GLN A 110 4.39 20.30 2.88
N CYS A 111 5.46 20.40 2.10
CA CYS A 111 6.82 20.63 2.60
C CYS A 111 7.32 21.95 2.02
N ALA A 112 7.68 22.90 2.89
CA ALA A 112 8.14 24.23 2.48
C ALA A 112 7.18 24.98 1.52
N GLY A 113 5.87 24.71 1.62
CA GLY A 113 4.85 25.31 0.76
C GLY A 113 4.60 24.58 -0.56
N GLU A 114 5.29 23.48 -0.83
CA GLU A 114 5.05 22.61 -1.99
C GLU A 114 4.24 21.37 -1.57
N SER A 115 3.21 21.01 -2.35
CA SER A 115 2.46 19.78 -2.12
C SER A 115 3.34 18.56 -2.33
N MET A 116 3.25 17.62 -1.40
CA MET A 116 3.95 16.36 -1.52
C MET A 116 3.33 15.49 -2.62
N LEU A 117 4.18 14.70 -3.30
CA LEU A 117 3.79 13.84 -4.40
C LEU A 117 4.10 12.38 -4.06
N LEU A 118 3.11 11.51 -4.25
CA LEU A 118 3.22 10.07 -4.13
C LEU A 118 3.34 9.46 -5.52
N ASP A 119 4.44 8.76 -5.79
CA ASP A 119 4.62 8.00 -7.04
C ASP A 119 3.72 6.75 -7.02
N ALA A 120 2.77 6.69 -7.96
CA ALA A 120 1.83 5.57 -8.10
C ALA A 120 2.26 4.57 -9.19
N THR A 121 3.39 4.81 -9.85
CA THR A 121 3.93 3.95 -10.91
C THR A 121 4.78 2.81 -10.35
N ASP A 122 5.41 3.02 -9.19
CA ASP A 122 6.25 2.02 -8.52
C ASP A 122 5.68 1.60 -7.15
N ALA A 123 5.18 0.37 -7.07
CA ALA A 123 4.72 -0.22 -5.81
C ALA A 123 5.82 -0.97 -5.05
N THR A 124 7.05 -1.04 -5.56
CA THR A 124 8.15 -1.84 -4.96
C THR A 124 8.39 -1.46 -3.50
N ARG A 125 8.53 -0.15 -3.24
CA ARG A 125 8.75 0.38 -1.89
C ARG A 125 7.59 0.11 -0.93
N PRO A 126 6.33 0.51 -1.23
CA PRO A 126 5.21 0.27 -0.32
C PRO A 126 4.87 -1.23 -0.15
N VAL A 127 5.10 -2.08 -1.17
CA VAL A 127 5.00 -3.54 -1.03
C VAL A 127 6.06 -4.07 -0.06
N LEU A 128 7.33 -3.63 -0.21
CA LEU A 128 8.39 -4.01 0.72
C LEU A 128 8.05 -3.60 2.16
N ALA A 129 7.52 -2.39 2.36
CA ALA A 129 7.03 -1.93 3.66
C ALA A 129 5.95 -2.86 4.23
N GLY A 130 4.94 -3.21 3.43
CA GLY A 130 3.89 -4.13 3.84
C GLY A 130 4.42 -5.52 4.22
N ILE A 131 5.37 -6.06 3.44
CA ILE A 131 6.01 -7.35 3.75
C ILE A 131 6.78 -7.28 5.08
N LEU A 132 7.51 -6.20 5.33
CA LEU A 132 8.25 -6.01 6.59
C LEU A 132 7.30 -5.88 7.78
N GLN A 133 6.16 -5.24 7.59
CA GLN A 133 5.15 -5.11 8.63
C GLN A 133 4.49 -6.44 8.97
N VAL A 134 4.02 -7.18 7.96
CA VAL A 134 3.25 -8.41 8.17
C VAL A 134 4.17 -9.62 8.42
N GLY A 135 5.21 -9.77 7.61
CA GLY A 135 6.11 -10.92 7.66
C GLY A 135 7.14 -10.85 8.79
N PHE A 136 7.51 -9.64 9.22
CA PHE A 136 8.54 -9.42 10.25
C PHE A 136 8.06 -8.58 11.43
N GLY A 137 6.78 -8.22 11.50
CA GLY A 137 6.24 -7.46 12.64
C GLY A 137 6.88 -6.10 12.85
N LEU A 138 7.47 -5.49 11.81
CA LEU A 138 8.07 -4.17 11.93
C LEU A 138 7.00 -3.08 11.99
N ALA A 139 7.07 -2.25 13.02
CA ALA A 139 6.27 -1.02 13.07
C ALA A 139 6.76 -0.03 11.98
N PRO A 140 5.85 0.59 11.22
CA PRO A 140 6.19 1.66 10.29
C PRO A 140 6.94 2.80 10.99
N SER A 141 7.97 3.34 10.35
CA SER A 141 8.79 4.40 10.96
C SER A 141 8.04 5.72 11.15
N ASN A 142 6.96 5.93 10.41
CA ASN A 142 6.08 7.10 10.52
C ASN A 142 4.97 6.94 11.58
N ILE A 143 5.05 5.93 12.44
CA ILE A 143 4.08 5.71 13.53
C ILE A 143 4.82 5.78 14.86
N ALA A 144 4.32 6.60 15.77
CA ALA A 144 4.82 6.75 17.13
C ALA A 144 3.72 6.48 18.16
N TRP A 145 4.09 6.02 19.35
CA TRP A 145 3.15 5.91 20.47
C TRP A 145 3.02 7.27 21.16
N SER A 146 1.78 7.72 21.33
CA SER A 146 1.42 8.95 22.02
C SER A 146 0.84 8.62 23.39
N GLU A 147 1.56 9.01 24.45
CA GLU A 147 1.10 8.80 25.83
C GLU A 147 -0.14 9.64 26.18
N GLU A 148 -0.25 10.84 25.58
CA GLU A 148 -1.38 11.73 25.79
C GLU A 148 -2.68 11.12 25.23
N HIS A 149 -2.62 10.62 24.00
CA HIS A 149 -3.76 10.00 23.33
C HIS A 149 -3.92 8.50 23.64
N ARG A 150 -2.97 7.90 24.38
CA ARG A 150 -2.88 6.45 24.68
C ARG A 150 -3.07 5.59 23.43
N GLY A 151 -2.44 5.99 22.34
CA GLY A 151 -2.62 5.39 21.03
C GLY A 151 -1.43 5.61 20.11
N SER A 152 -1.42 4.89 19.00
CA SER A 152 -0.47 5.14 17.92
C SER A 152 -0.92 6.33 17.08
N GLU A 153 -0.01 7.24 16.80
CA GLU A 153 -0.24 8.41 15.95
C GLU A 153 0.77 8.44 14.81
N GLU A 154 0.39 9.06 13.70
CA GLU A 154 1.33 9.28 12.60
C GLU A 154 2.26 10.45 12.94
N ASP A 155 3.56 10.15 12.94
CA ASP A 155 4.63 11.15 12.99
C ASP A 155 5.40 11.11 11.67
N LEU A 156 5.05 12.04 10.78
CA LEU A 156 5.64 12.13 9.44
C LEU A 156 7.09 12.64 9.46
N LEU A 157 7.61 13.14 10.58
CA LEU A 157 9.01 13.55 10.68
C LEU A 157 9.96 12.40 10.31
N TRP A 158 9.60 11.17 10.71
CA TRP A 158 10.37 9.95 10.47
C TRP A 158 10.01 9.22 9.16
N SER A 159 9.16 9.82 8.33
CA SER A 159 8.82 9.30 7.00
C SER A 159 9.81 9.70 5.90
N THR A 160 10.80 10.55 6.20
CA THR A 160 11.80 11.07 5.24
C THR A 160 13.14 10.34 5.28
N GLY A 161 13.34 9.40 6.23
CA GLY A 161 14.61 8.71 6.43
C GLY A 161 14.91 7.59 5.42
N MET A 162 15.99 6.84 5.65
CA MET A 162 16.30 5.61 4.90
C MET A 162 15.38 4.45 5.33
N THR A 163 14.13 4.50 4.90
CA THR A 163 13.06 3.59 5.32
C THR A 163 12.11 3.31 4.16
N PRO A 164 11.59 2.09 3.97
CA PRO A 164 10.55 1.85 2.97
C PRO A 164 9.18 2.37 3.44
N PHE A 165 9.04 2.77 4.71
CA PHE A 165 7.78 3.22 5.30
C PHE A 165 7.47 4.69 5.01
N GLY A 166 6.19 5.04 5.11
CA GLY A 166 5.68 6.40 4.96
C GLY A 166 5.62 6.91 3.51
N PRO A 167 4.95 8.05 3.27
CA PRO A 167 4.79 8.60 1.92
C PRO A 167 6.03 9.30 1.38
N TYR A 168 6.92 9.82 2.23
CA TYR A 168 7.97 10.77 1.82
C TYR A 168 9.34 10.15 1.57
N SER A 169 9.55 8.91 2.00
CA SER A 169 10.78 8.21 1.70
C SER A 169 10.76 7.69 0.27
N LYS A 170 11.89 7.85 -0.42
CA LYS A 170 12.15 7.30 -1.75
C LYS A 170 13.07 6.08 -1.71
N HIS A 171 13.36 5.56 -0.51
CA HIS A 171 14.34 4.50 -0.32
C HIS A 171 13.66 3.14 -0.14
N VAL A 172 14.15 2.14 -0.87
CA VAL A 172 13.87 0.72 -0.62
C VAL A 172 14.88 0.09 0.36
N SER A 173 15.89 0.86 0.77
CA SER A 173 16.91 0.41 1.70
C SER A 173 16.42 0.48 3.15
N LEU A 174 16.91 -0.45 3.97
CA LEU A 174 16.66 -0.47 5.40
C LEU A 174 17.76 0.26 6.15
N SER A 175 17.40 1.19 7.03
CA SER A 175 18.31 1.78 8.03
C SER A 175 18.89 0.70 8.96
N PHE A 176 19.95 1.03 9.69
CA PHE A 176 20.54 0.14 10.68
C PHE A 176 19.48 -0.36 11.69
N ALA A 177 18.66 0.56 12.22
CA ALA A 177 17.62 0.24 13.19
C ALA A 177 16.58 -0.75 12.63
N LEU A 178 16.15 -0.56 11.38
CA LEU A 178 15.21 -1.49 10.72
C LEU A 178 15.83 -2.87 10.48
N ARG A 179 17.09 -2.93 10.02
CA ARG A 179 17.79 -4.22 9.81
C ARG A 179 17.95 -5.00 11.12
N ASP A 180 18.31 -4.30 12.17
CA ASP A 180 18.49 -4.87 13.51
C ASP A 180 17.15 -5.35 14.10
N ALA A 181 16.07 -4.59 13.90
CA ALA A 181 14.72 -5.01 14.27
C ALA A 181 14.25 -6.26 13.50
N VAL A 182 14.48 -6.35 12.19
CA VAL A 182 14.15 -7.54 11.38
C VAL A 182 14.88 -8.78 11.90
N ARG A 183 16.18 -8.64 12.20
CA ARG A 183 17.00 -9.74 12.73
C ARG A 183 16.45 -10.24 14.06
N ARG A 184 16.00 -9.33 14.94
CA ARG A 184 15.35 -9.71 16.21
C ARG A 184 13.99 -10.37 15.97
N ALA A 185 13.16 -9.81 15.10
CA ALA A 185 11.84 -10.36 14.81
C ALA A 185 11.91 -11.80 14.27
N ALA A 186 12.90 -12.09 13.42
CA ALA A 186 13.13 -13.44 12.91
C ALA A 186 13.41 -14.48 14.01
N LEU A 187 13.94 -14.08 15.18
CA LEU A 187 14.13 -14.99 16.33
C LEU A 187 12.80 -15.36 17.01
N HIS A 188 11.77 -14.52 16.83
CA HIS A 188 10.46 -14.66 17.47
C HIS A 188 9.37 -15.16 16.50
N ALA A 189 9.64 -15.17 15.19
CA ALA A 189 8.78 -15.77 14.18
C ALA A 189 8.83 -17.32 14.30
N ARG A 190 7.90 -17.89 15.07
CA ARG A 190 7.64 -19.34 15.15
C ARG A 190 6.31 -19.70 14.50
#